data_AF-A0A1X1ICW0-F1
#
_entry.id   AF-A0A1X1ICW0-F1
#
_cell.length_a   1.000
_cell.length_b   1.000
_cell.length_c   1.000
_cell.angle_alpha   90.00
_cell.angle_beta   90.00
_cell.angle_gamma   90.00
#
_symmetry.space_group_name_H-M   'P 1'
#
loop_
_entity.id
_entity.type
_entity.pdbx_description
1 polymer ?
#
loop_
_entity_poly.entity_id
_entity_poly.type
_entity_poly.pdbx_seq_one_letter_code
_entity_poly.pdbx_strand_id
1 'polypeptide(L)' 'MKHFITGIGEIKLAFYILYVLLGLAPLFHTYIINDDTGVGKSVLTIIGVVSVFILTIARIYRRFFYNKLD' A
#
# COMPACT_ATOMS: atom_id res chain seq x y z
N MET A 1 -4.14 -8.15 -17.54
CA MET A 1 -4.58 -7.30 -16.40
C MET A 1 -4.99 -8.11 -15.17
N LYS A 2 -5.97 -9.02 -15.25
CA LYS A 2 -6.42 -9.84 -14.09
C LYS A 2 -5.30 -10.60 -13.38
N HIS A 3 -4.44 -11.31 -14.12
CA HIS A 3 -3.31 -12.05 -13.53
C HIS A 3 -2.27 -11.17 -12.81
N PHE A 4 -2.06 -9.94 -13.27
CA PHE A 4 -1.08 -9.04 -12.68
C PHE A 4 -1.52 -8.56 -11.29
N ILE A 5 -2.81 -8.17 -11.17
CA ILE A 5 -3.41 -7.77 -9.89
C ILE A 5 -3.52 -8.98 -8.94
N THR A 6 -3.80 -10.18 -9.46
CA THR A 6 -3.80 -11.41 -8.64
C THR A 6 -2.41 -11.76 -8.11
N GLY A 7 -1.35 -11.59 -8.92
CA GLY A 7 0.03 -11.80 -8.48
C GLY A 7 0.51 -10.78 -7.45
N ILE A 8 0.09 -9.51 -7.58
CA ILE A 8 0.31 -8.48 -6.55
C ILE A 8 -0.53 -8.74 -5.30
N GLY A 9 -1.67 -9.42 -5.41
CA GLY A 9 -2.42 -9.92 -4.25
C GLY A 9 -1.80 -11.16 -3.59
N GLU A 10 -0.78 -11.76 -4.21
CA GLU A 10 -0.18 -13.04 -3.79
C GLU A 10 1.01 -12.93 -2.84
N ILE A 11 1.51 -11.71 -2.61
CA ILE A 11 2.49 -11.42 -1.57
C ILE A 11 2.10 -12.01 -0.21
N LYS A 12 3.07 -12.67 0.42
CA LYS A 12 2.91 -13.21 1.78
C LYS A 12 2.53 -12.08 2.73
N LEU A 13 1.76 -12.42 3.76
CA LEU A 13 1.26 -11.47 4.75
C LEU A 13 2.38 -10.59 5.35
N ALA A 14 3.55 -11.18 5.63
CA ALA A 14 4.72 -10.44 6.12
C ALA A 14 5.19 -9.33 5.16
N PHE A 15 5.31 -9.63 3.86
CA PHE A 15 5.69 -8.63 2.86
C PHE A 15 4.61 -7.54 2.70
N TYR A 16 3.33 -7.91 2.74
CA TYR A 16 2.26 -6.92 2.73
C TYR A 16 2.38 -5.95 3.92
N ILE A 17 2.61 -6.46 5.14
CA ILE A 17 2.80 -5.60 6.32
C ILE A 17 4.01 -4.68 6.11
N LEU A 18 5.13 -5.19 5.58
CA LEU A 18 6.30 -4.37 5.27
C LEU A 18 6.01 -3.25 4.28
N TYR A 19 5.29 -3.54 3.17
CA TYR A 19 4.92 -2.52 2.20
C TYR A 19 3.94 -1.48 2.77
N VAL A 20 3.02 -1.91 3.63
CA VAL A 20 2.12 -0.99 4.34
C VAL A 20 2.91 -0.08 5.26
N LEU A 21 3.79 -0.62 6.10
CA LEU A 21 4.64 0.17 7.01
C LEU A 21 5.55 1.14 6.23
N LEU A 22 6.13 0.70 5.11
CA LEU A 22 6.96 1.54 4.25
C LEU A 22 6.16 2.70 3.62
N GLY A 23 4.95 2.41 3.11
CA GLY A 23 4.09 3.43 2.51
C GLY A 23 3.50 4.41 3.52
N LEU A 24 3.35 4.01 4.79
CA LEU A 24 2.94 4.89 5.89
C LEU A 24 4.11 5.60 6.59
N ALA A 25 5.37 5.22 6.35
CA ALA A 25 6.52 5.85 6.98
C ALA A 25 6.57 7.39 6.83
N PRO A 26 6.24 7.99 5.66
CA PRO A 26 6.18 9.43 5.51
C PRO A 26 5.08 10.09 6.36
N LEU A 27 3.95 9.40 6.59
CA LEU A 27 2.88 9.89 7.48
C LEU A 27 3.37 9.99 8.92
N PHE A 28 4.06 8.97 9.41
CA PHE A 28 4.64 8.99 10.75
C PHE A 28 5.69 10.08 10.90
N HIS A 29 6.53 10.27 9.88
CA HIS A 29 7.54 11.31 9.89
C HIS A 29 6.91 12.71 9.98
N THR A 30 5.85 12.95 9.21
CA THR A 30 5.14 14.23 9.19
C THR A 30 4.37 14.49 10.48
N TYR A 31 3.71 13.46 11.02
CA TYR A 31 2.85 13.59 12.20
C TYR A 31 3.62 13.68 13.53
N ILE A 32 4.78 13.02 13.62
CA ILE A 32 5.59 12.98 14.86
C ILE A 32 6.55 14.15 14.96
N ILE A 33 7.16 14.59 13.85
CA ILE A 33 8.29 15.53 13.88
C ILE A 33 7.83 17.00 13.77
N ASN A 34 6.56 17.26 13.43
CA ASN A 34 6.04 18.62 13.18
C ASN A 34 7.00 19.42 12.28
N ASP A 35 7.53 18.72 11.29
CA ASP A 35 8.52 19.22 10.35
C ASP A 35 7.82 20.02 9.26
N ASP A 36 8.42 21.13 8.84
CA ASP A 36 7.91 21.93 7.73
C ASP A 36 7.71 21.05 6.50
N THR A 37 6.45 20.84 6.13
CA THR A 37 6.07 19.94 5.03
C THR A 37 6.41 20.59 3.69
N GLY A 38 7.68 20.55 3.31
CA GLY A 38 8.11 20.92 1.97
C GLY A 38 7.39 20.08 0.92
N VAL A 39 7.19 20.66 -0.28
CA VAL A 39 6.43 20.07 -1.40
C VAL A 39 6.87 18.62 -1.71
N GLY A 40 8.16 18.30 -1.57
CA GLY A 40 8.65 16.93 -1.79
C GLY A 40 8.12 15.91 -0.78
N LYS A 41 8.02 16.27 0.51
CA LYS A 41 7.57 15.36 1.57
C LYS A 41 6.07 15.08 1.48
N SER A 42 5.27 16.09 1.11
CA SER A 42 3.83 15.91 0.87
C SER A 42 3.57 15.01 -0.35
N VAL A 43 4.31 15.19 -1.44
CA VAL A 43 4.21 14.31 -2.62
C VAL A 43 4.58 12.86 -2.29
N LEU A 44 5.67 12.63 -1.56
CA LEU A 44 6.07 11.28 -1.12
C LEU A 44 5.00 10.62 -0.23
N THR A 45 4.38 11.40 0.65
CA THR A 45 3.29 10.93 1.50
C THR A 45 2.08 10.49 0.67
N ILE A 46 1.67 11.30 -0.31
CA ILE A 46 0.56 10.98 -1.21
C ILE A 46 0.86 9.70 -2.00
N ILE A 47 2.06 9.57 -2.57
CA ILE A 47 2.49 8.37 -3.32
C ILE A 47 2.45 7.13 -2.41
N GLY A 48 2.94 7.25 -1.17
CA GLY A 48 2.93 6.17 -0.19
C GLY A 48 1.51 5.69 0.13
N VAL A 49 0.60 6.63 0.44
CA VAL A 49 -0.81 6.33 0.75
C VAL A 49 -1.52 5.68 -0.44
N VAL A 50 -1.36 6.24 -1.64
CA VAL A 50 -1.98 5.67 -2.86
C VAL A 50 -1.46 4.26 -3.12
N SER A 51 -0.17 4.01 -2.94
CA SER A 51 0.43 2.69 -3.12
C SER A 51 -0.13 1.65 -2.13
N VAL A 52 -0.29 2.03 -0.86
CA VAL A 52 -0.92 1.17 0.17
C VAL A 52 -2.39 0.88 -0.16
N PHE A 53 -3.11 1.86 -0.70
CA PHE A 53 -4.49 1.69 -1.11
C PHE A 53 -4.62 0.70 -2.26
N ILE A 54 -3.78 0.82 -3.29
CA ILE A 54 -3.73 -0.11 -4.43
C ILE A 54 -3.40 -1.54 -3.96
N LEU A 55 -2.41 -1.70 -3.08
CA LEU A 55 -2.04 -3.00 -2.51
C LEU A 55 -3.18 -3.64 -1.71
N THR A 56 -3.92 -2.82 -0.95
CA THR A 56 -5.05 -3.29 -0.16
C THR A 56 -6.20 -3.73 -1.04
N ILE A 57 -6.52 -2.97 -2.09
CA ILE A 57 -7.51 -3.37 -3.10
C ILE A 57 -7.07 -4.66 -3.80
N ALA A 58 -5.81 -4.77 -4.21
CA ALA A 58 -5.30 -5.98 -4.87
C ALA A 58 -5.45 -7.23 -3.97
N ARG A 59 -5.18 -7.09 -2.67
CA ARG A 59 -5.34 -8.16 -1.69
C ARG A 59 -6.81 -8.55 -1.47
N ILE A 60 -7.71 -7.57 -1.35
CA ILE A 60 -9.16 -7.80 -1.25
C ILE A 60 -9.69 -8.47 -2.52
N TYR A 61 -9.27 -7.98 -3.69
CA TYR A 61 -9.65 -8.54 -4.98
C TYR A 61 -9.25 -10.01 -5.10
N ARG A 62 -8.05 -10.40 -4.66
CA ARG A 62 -7.67 -11.82 -4.61
C ARG A 62 -8.59 -12.62 -3.68
N ARG A 63 -8.81 -12.14 -2.45
CA ARG A 63 -9.59 -12.87 -1.44
C ARG A 63 -11.05 -13.08 -1.86
N PHE A 64 -11.66 -12.11 -2.54
CA PHE A 64 -13.06 -12.17 -2.96
C PHE A 64 -13.29 -12.74 -4.36
N PHE A 65 -12.44 -12.39 -5.34
CA PHE A 65 -12.66 -12.76 -6.75
C PHE A 65 -11.95 -14.04 -7.16
N TYR A 66 -10.81 -14.40 -6.54
CA TYR A 66 -10.08 -15.62 -6.89
C TYR A 66 -10.58 -16.84 -6.10
N ASN A 67 -11.00 -16.64 -4.85
CA ASN A 67 -11.50 -17.72 -3.97
C ASN A 67 -12.98 -18.10 -4.24
N LYS A 68 -13.55 -17.67 -5.37
CA LYS A 68 -14.92 -17.92 -5.84
C LYS A 68 -14.97 -18.76 -7.14
N LEU A 69 -13.80 -19.12 -7.67
CA LEU A 69 -13.63 -19.88 -8.91
C LEU A 69 -13.14 -21.32 -8.68
N ASP A 70 -13.03 -21.72 -7.43
CA ASP A 70 -12.91 -23.11 -6.96
C ASP A 70 -14.17 -23.43 -6.15
#